data_AF-A0A1N6JIQ4-F1
#
_entry.id   AF-A0A1N6JIQ4-F1
#
_cell.length_a   1.000
_cell.length_b   1.000
_cell.length_c   1.000
_cell.angle_alpha   90.00
_cell.angle_beta   90.00
_cell.angle_gamma   90.00
#
_symmetry.space_group_name_H-M   'P 1'
#
loop_
_entity.id
_entity.type
_entity.pdbx_description
1 polymer ?
#
loop_
_entity_poly.entity_id
_entity_poly.type
_entity_poly.pdbx_seq_one_letter_code
_entity_poly.pdbx_strand_id
1 'polypeptide(L)'
;MKQKFLLTILTMILAMGSAFAQHESIDTIQIKGLVIVKGKDARGKSIFKAYQDTGYARQKLKKNLHTKWLVFDVGFNNYRDRSNYPGAMVMSLYPQNQQPYYPNLTAADGSYDYSGAALNKFAPRNASQPLTPSEFKLITGKSINFNIWVLMQRLNIHKHKLNLIYALGVEMNNYRFARNITYIAGYPTTIIRDSVGFSKNKLFAQYLTIPVMLNFNSNPARPGRSFEMSLGFSGGYLLKSRTKQVSEERGKVRHTDDFSLNKWRLGLTGELAYGPIKLYSNFALTPLHDYGLEQYPFSVGFRFNGF
;
A
#
# COMPACT_ATOMS: atom_id res chain seq x y z
N MET A 1 9.68 90.66 9.02
CA MET A 1 8.77 90.08 8.00
C MET A 1 9.46 89.16 6.97
N LYS A 2 10.77 89.27 6.72
CA LYS A 2 11.45 88.50 5.64
C LYS A 2 11.75 87.01 5.93
N GLN A 3 11.96 86.60 7.20
CA GLN A 3 12.26 85.20 7.54
C GLN A 3 11.05 84.27 7.53
N LYS A 4 9.85 84.77 7.87
CA LYS A 4 8.62 83.94 7.88
C LYS A 4 8.18 83.56 6.47
N PHE A 5 8.43 84.42 5.47
CA PHE A 5 8.12 84.17 4.06
C PHE A 5 9.09 83.16 3.41
N LEU A 6 10.37 83.19 3.80
CA LEU A 6 11.37 82.21 3.36
C LEU A 6 11.07 80.81 3.90
N LEU A 7 10.59 80.72 5.14
CA LEU A 7 10.19 79.46 5.76
C LEU A 7 8.96 78.86 5.09
N THR A 8 8.01 79.69 4.64
CA THR A 8 6.81 79.22 3.94
C THR A 8 7.13 78.65 2.55
N ILE A 9 8.05 79.30 1.82
CA ILE A 9 8.52 78.81 0.52
C ILE A 9 9.34 77.52 0.68
N LEU A 10 10.18 77.41 1.72
CA LEU A 10 10.96 76.20 1.98
C LEU A 10 10.07 75.00 2.36
N THR A 11 8.99 75.22 3.13
CA THR A 11 7.99 74.17 3.41
C THR A 11 7.16 73.79 2.19
N MET A 12 6.91 74.71 1.26
CA MET A 12 6.21 74.40 0.00
C MET A 12 7.08 73.57 -0.95
N ILE A 13 8.39 73.82 -0.99
CA ILE A 13 9.35 73.08 -1.82
C ILE A 13 9.60 71.66 -1.25
N LEU A 14 9.59 71.49 0.07
CA LEU A 14 9.69 70.18 0.72
C LEU A 14 8.41 69.31 0.56
N ALA A 15 7.25 69.92 0.33
CA ALA A 15 5.99 69.21 0.08
C ALA A 15 5.84 68.66 -1.35
N MET A 16 6.71 69.06 -2.29
CA MET A 16 6.68 68.59 -3.69
C MET A 16 7.61 67.40 -3.97
N GLY A 17 8.31 66.88 -2.94
CA GLY A 17 9.38 65.89 -3.09
C GLY A 17 9.02 64.44 -2.80
N SER A 18 7.79 64.11 -2.40
CA SER A 18 7.35 62.71 -2.28
C SER A 18 6.76 62.24 -3.60
N ALA A 19 7.65 61.97 -4.56
CA ALA A 19 7.32 61.01 -5.60
C ALA A 19 6.94 59.71 -4.89
N PHE A 20 5.64 59.43 -4.79
CA PHE A 20 5.15 58.14 -4.35
C PHE A 20 5.78 57.11 -5.28
N ALA A 21 6.76 56.37 -4.77
CA ALA A 21 7.16 55.12 -5.41
C ALA A 21 5.91 54.24 -5.38
N GLN A 22 5.20 54.24 -6.51
CA GLN A 22 4.03 53.41 -6.74
C GLN A 22 4.52 51.97 -6.60
N HIS A 23 4.28 51.37 -5.44
CA HIS A 23 4.61 49.98 -5.18
C HIS A 23 3.81 49.17 -6.21
N GLU A 24 4.48 48.58 -7.20
CA GLU A 24 3.81 47.72 -8.18
C GLU A 24 2.97 46.69 -7.42
N SER A 25 1.68 46.58 -7.78
CA SER A 25 0.78 45.61 -7.16
C SER A 25 1.34 44.22 -7.39
N ILE A 26 1.86 43.60 -6.33
CA ILE A 26 2.33 42.23 -6.37
C ILE A 26 1.10 41.32 -6.45
N ASP A 27 0.84 40.79 -7.65
CA ASP A 27 -0.23 39.82 -7.86
C ASP A 27 0.09 38.54 -7.08
N THR A 28 -0.69 38.26 -6.03
CA THR A 28 -0.56 37.05 -5.21
C THR A 28 -1.69 36.08 -5.54
N ILE A 29 -1.34 34.88 -5.97
CA ILE A 29 -2.28 33.80 -6.28
C ILE A 29 -2.15 32.73 -5.19
N GLN A 30 -3.24 32.37 -4.52
CA GLN A 30 -3.24 31.30 -3.52
C GLN A 30 -4.01 30.08 -4.02
N ILE A 31 -3.33 28.93 -4.09
CA ILE A 31 -3.91 27.64 -4.48
C ILE A 31 -3.55 26.60 -3.41
N LYS A 32 -4.50 26.31 -2.51
CA LYS A 32 -4.44 25.21 -1.50
C LYS A 32 -3.03 24.98 -0.89
N GLY A 33 -2.59 25.89 -0.04
CA GLY A 33 -1.30 25.76 0.64
C GLY A 33 -0.09 26.17 -0.20
N LEU A 34 -0.29 26.62 -1.44
CA LEU A 34 0.71 27.26 -2.30
C LEU A 34 0.36 28.74 -2.48
N VAL A 35 1.30 29.63 -2.18
CA VAL A 35 1.23 31.06 -2.49
C VAL A 35 2.19 31.32 -3.64
N ILE A 36 1.67 31.76 -4.78
CA ILE A 36 2.47 32.19 -5.93
C ILE A 36 2.46 33.70 -5.94
N VAL A 37 3.64 34.29 -5.84
CA VAL A 37 3.87 35.72 -5.89
C VAL A 37 4.44 36.05 -7.26
N LYS A 38 3.72 36.85 -8.04
CA LYS A 38 4.18 37.38 -9.33
C LYS A 38 4.72 38.80 -9.12
N GLY A 39 5.90 39.06 -9.66
CA GLY A 39 6.52 40.38 -9.66
C GLY A 39 7.36 40.60 -10.91
N LYS A 40 8.09 41.71 -10.96
CA LYS A 40 9.09 42.00 -12.00
C LYS A 40 10.47 42.12 -11.39
N ASP A 41 11.50 41.71 -12.14
CA ASP A 41 12.89 41.98 -11.77
C ASP A 41 13.29 43.43 -12.13
N ALA A 42 14.49 43.85 -11.74
CA ALA A 42 15.01 45.19 -12.04
C ALA A 42 15.13 45.49 -13.56
N ARG A 43 14.96 44.48 -14.42
CA ARG A 43 14.97 44.58 -15.88
C ARG A 43 13.55 44.51 -16.48
N GLY A 44 12.51 44.54 -15.66
CA GLY A 44 11.11 44.48 -16.07
C GLY A 44 10.61 43.09 -16.46
N LYS A 45 11.40 42.04 -16.28
CA LYS A 45 11.02 40.66 -16.62
C LYS A 45 10.13 40.07 -15.52
N SER A 46 9.02 39.46 -15.91
CA SER A 46 8.13 38.73 -14.99
C SER A 46 8.87 37.61 -14.26
N ILE A 47 8.82 37.64 -12.94
CA ILE A 47 9.33 36.59 -12.04
C ILE A 47 8.18 36.01 -11.21
N PHE A 48 8.23 34.71 -10.98
CA PHE A 48 7.27 34.00 -10.14
C PHE A 48 8.02 33.34 -9.00
N LYS A 49 7.58 33.59 -7.76
CA LYS A 49 8.09 32.92 -6.56
C LYS A 49 6.96 32.14 -5.91
N ALA A 50 7.15 30.85 -5.70
CA ALA A 50 6.17 30.00 -5.04
C ALA A 50 6.63 29.67 -3.62
N TYR A 51 5.74 29.89 -2.65
CA TYR A 51 5.95 29.60 -1.23
C TYR A 51 4.89 28.63 -0.74
N GLN A 52 5.26 27.81 0.25
CA GLN A 52 4.28 26.99 0.94
C GLN A 52 3.61 27.81 2.04
N ASP A 53 2.28 27.93 2.00
CA ASP A 53 1.51 28.69 2.96
C ASP A 53 1.42 27.95 4.30
N THR A 54 2.23 28.40 5.27
CA THR A 54 2.15 27.88 6.64
C THR A 54 0.91 28.34 7.39
N GLY A 55 0.29 29.46 7.00
CA GLY A 55 -0.96 29.95 7.56
C GLY A 55 -2.13 29.02 7.22
N TYR A 56 -2.24 28.63 5.94
CA TYR A 56 -3.20 27.61 5.49
C TYR A 56 -3.06 26.30 6.25
N ALA A 57 -1.82 25.79 6.40
CA ALA A 57 -1.56 24.57 7.15
C ALA A 57 -2.01 24.70 8.62
N ARG A 58 -1.64 25.80 9.30
CA ARG A 58 -2.03 26.07 10.70
C ARG A 58 -3.54 26.19 10.89
N GLN A 59 -4.26 26.79 9.93
CA GLN A 59 -5.71 26.88 10.00
C GLN A 59 -6.36 25.50 9.90
N LYS A 60 -5.82 24.61 9.05
CA LYS A 60 -6.28 23.22 8.94
C LYS A 60 -6.11 22.47 10.26
N LEU A 61 -5.00 22.68 10.97
CA LEU A 61 -4.73 22.10 12.28
C LEU A 61 -5.71 22.56 13.39
N LYS A 62 -6.66 23.46 13.13
CA LYS A 62 -7.75 23.72 14.11
C LYS A 62 -8.75 22.57 14.21
N LYS A 63 -8.80 21.67 13.21
CA LYS A 63 -9.69 20.51 13.21
C LYS A 63 -8.96 19.28 13.73
N ASN A 64 -9.56 18.57 14.69
CA ASN A 64 -8.99 17.34 15.23
C ASN A 64 -9.16 16.14 14.30
N LEU A 65 -10.18 16.14 13.45
CA LEU A 65 -10.43 15.06 12.49
C LEU A 65 -10.20 15.56 11.07
N HIS A 66 -9.37 14.82 10.34
CA HIS A 66 -9.19 15.00 8.91
C HIS A 66 -9.66 13.75 8.17
N THR A 67 -10.26 13.96 7.00
CA THR A 67 -10.75 12.88 6.14
C THR A 67 -10.12 12.98 4.76
N LYS A 68 -9.70 11.84 4.22
CA LYS A 68 -9.27 11.65 2.85
C LYS A 68 -10.17 10.60 2.20
N TRP A 69 -10.66 10.93 1.03
CA TRP A 69 -11.43 10.03 0.17
C TRP A 69 -10.54 9.58 -0.98
N LEU A 70 -10.71 8.33 -1.40
CA LEU A 70 -10.02 7.78 -2.58
C LEU A 70 -8.49 7.93 -2.44
N VAL A 71 -7.95 7.25 -1.42
CA VAL A 71 -6.51 7.06 -1.28
C VAL A 71 -6.14 5.80 -2.04
N PHE A 72 -5.06 5.87 -2.82
CA PHE A 72 -4.65 4.77 -3.69
C PHE A 72 -3.26 4.29 -3.32
N ASP A 73 -3.08 2.98 -3.33
CA ASP A 73 -1.77 2.37 -3.16
C ASP A 73 -1.41 1.55 -4.39
N VAL A 74 -0.14 1.62 -4.79
CA VAL A 74 0.44 0.75 -5.82
C VAL A 74 1.73 0.18 -5.29
N GLY A 75 1.88 -1.14 -5.36
CA GLY A 75 3.05 -1.80 -4.83
C GLY A 75 3.27 -3.19 -5.39
N PHE A 76 4.20 -3.90 -4.74
CA PHE A 76 4.57 -5.26 -5.08
C PHE A 76 4.23 -6.20 -3.94
N ASN A 77 3.72 -7.37 -4.31
CA ASN A 77 3.41 -8.46 -3.41
C ASN A 77 4.48 -9.52 -3.47
N ASN A 78 4.75 -10.10 -2.31
CA ASN A 78 5.42 -11.38 -2.20
C ASN A 78 4.88 -12.11 -0.97
N TYR A 79 5.44 -13.26 -0.63
CA TYR A 79 5.13 -13.92 0.64
C TYR A 79 6.39 -14.58 1.21
N ARG A 80 6.38 -14.81 2.52
CA ARG A 80 7.33 -15.70 3.17
C ARG A 80 6.70 -17.09 3.26
N ASP A 81 7.34 -18.08 2.66
CA ASP A 81 6.85 -19.46 2.65
C ASP A 81 7.46 -20.26 3.79
N ARG A 82 6.61 -20.90 4.60
CA ARG A 82 7.00 -21.79 5.71
C ARG A 82 6.43 -23.20 5.57
N SER A 83 5.89 -23.54 4.40
CA SER A 83 5.21 -24.81 4.18
C SER A 83 6.13 -26.01 4.40
N ASN A 84 5.56 -27.13 4.89
CA ASN A 84 6.33 -28.35 5.19
C ASN A 84 6.61 -29.21 3.95
N TYR A 85 7.49 -28.72 3.07
CA TYR A 85 7.92 -29.43 1.85
C TYR A 85 8.59 -30.80 2.12
N PRO A 86 9.48 -30.97 3.12
CA PRO A 86 10.05 -32.28 3.42
C PRO A 86 8.99 -33.31 3.80
N GLY A 87 8.02 -32.93 4.64
CA GLY A 87 6.90 -33.80 4.98
C GLY A 87 6.05 -34.15 3.76
N ALA A 88 5.78 -33.18 2.88
CA ALA A 88 5.02 -33.44 1.65
C ALA A 88 5.75 -34.41 0.70
N MET A 89 7.08 -34.33 0.62
CA MET A 89 7.90 -35.29 -0.13
C MET A 89 7.85 -36.70 0.47
N VAL A 90 7.91 -36.84 1.80
CA VAL A 90 7.75 -38.16 2.44
C VAL A 90 6.38 -38.76 2.11
N MET A 91 5.33 -37.93 2.14
CA MET A 91 3.98 -38.38 1.80
C MET A 91 3.79 -38.74 0.32
N SER A 92 4.61 -38.22 -0.60
CA SER A 92 4.55 -38.63 -2.01
C SER A 92 5.25 -39.96 -2.30
N LEU A 93 6.12 -40.44 -1.40
CA LEU A 93 6.79 -41.74 -1.51
C LEU A 93 5.86 -42.91 -1.14
N TYR A 94 4.84 -42.64 -0.32
CA TYR A 94 3.87 -43.65 0.14
C TYR A 94 2.46 -43.21 -0.27
N PRO A 95 1.91 -43.67 -1.41
CA PRO A 95 0.51 -43.42 -1.75
C PRO A 95 -0.42 -44.07 -0.70
N GLN A 96 -1.63 -43.52 -0.48
CA GLN A 96 -2.55 -43.82 0.64
C GLN A 96 -2.80 -45.31 0.99
N ASN A 97 -2.50 -46.26 0.10
CA ASN A 97 -2.71 -47.70 0.33
C ASN A 97 -1.50 -48.47 0.90
N GLN A 98 -0.39 -47.79 1.22
CA GLN A 98 0.83 -48.42 1.78
C GLN A 98 1.49 -47.57 2.88
N GLN A 99 0.70 -46.83 3.67
CA GLN A 99 1.21 -46.00 4.75
C GLN A 99 1.61 -46.87 5.96
N PRO A 100 2.88 -46.95 6.36
CA PRO A 100 3.25 -47.60 7.61
C PRO A 100 2.84 -46.69 8.78
N TYR A 101 2.21 -47.26 9.80
CA TYR A 101 1.78 -46.54 11.00
C TYR A 101 3.00 -45.98 11.75
N TYR A 102 3.28 -44.68 11.56
CA TYR A 102 4.31 -43.94 12.28
C TYR A 102 3.65 -42.83 13.12
N PRO A 103 3.48 -43.00 14.45
CA PRO A 103 2.69 -42.10 15.28
C PRO A 103 3.24 -40.66 15.36
N ASN A 104 4.53 -40.45 15.07
CA ASN A 104 5.15 -39.11 15.03
C ASN A 104 5.09 -38.43 13.64
N LEU A 105 4.60 -39.12 12.60
CA LEU A 105 4.33 -38.56 11.27
C LEU A 105 2.83 -38.44 10.98
N THR A 106 1.99 -39.21 11.70
CA THR A 106 0.53 -39.23 11.58
C THR A 106 -0.18 -38.44 12.68
N ALA A 107 0.49 -37.53 13.37
CA ALA A 107 -0.14 -36.65 14.34
C ALA A 107 -0.91 -35.52 13.64
N ALA A 108 -2.04 -35.86 13.03
CA ALA A 108 -3.28 -35.08 13.03
C ALA A 108 -4.30 -35.73 12.10
N ASP A 109 -5.38 -36.23 12.69
CA ASP A 109 -6.68 -36.46 12.04
C ASP A 109 -7.33 -35.12 11.64
N GLY A 110 -6.67 -34.38 10.74
CA GLY A 110 -7.12 -33.07 10.33
C GLY A 110 -6.53 -32.72 8.98
N SER A 111 -7.23 -33.07 7.89
CA SER A 111 -6.81 -32.76 6.52
C SER A 111 -6.84 -31.26 6.14
N TYR A 112 -6.76 -30.40 7.16
CA TYR A 112 -6.94 -28.95 7.18
C TYR A 112 -5.95 -28.29 8.15
N ASP A 113 -4.70 -28.75 8.16
CA ASP A 113 -3.58 -28.14 8.90
C ASP A 113 -2.43 -27.74 7.95
N TYR A 114 -1.27 -27.34 8.49
CA TYR A 114 -0.07 -27.01 7.70
C TYR A 114 0.98 -28.15 7.71
N SER A 115 0.56 -29.39 7.98
CA SER A 115 1.45 -30.56 7.95
C SER A 115 1.91 -30.88 6.53
N GLY A 116 2.94 -31.73 6.42
CA GLY A 116 3.37 -32.27 5.13
C GLY A 116 2.28 -33.07 4.42
N ALA A 117 1.42 -33.77 5.17
CA ALA A 117 0.28 -34.51 4.62
C ALA A 117 -0.78 -33.58 4.03
N ALA A 118 -1.15 -32.51 4.74
CA ALA A 118 -2.07 -31.51 4.22
C ALA A 118 -1.48 -30.78 3.00
N LEU A 119 -0.18 -30.44 3.02
CA LEU A 119 0.50 -29.85 1.88
C LEU A 119 0.51 -30.79 0.66
N ASN A 120 0.80 -32.09 0.84
CA ASN A 120 0.76 -33.05 -0.25
C ASN A 120 -0.67 -33.28 -0.78
N LYS A 121 -1.69 -33.25 0.10
CA LYS A 121 -3.10 -33.30 -0.35
C LYS A 121 -3.48 -32.04 -1.14
N PHE A 122 -3.01 -30.87 -0.70
CA PHE A 122 -3.30 -29.59 -1.32
C PHE A 122 -2.55 -29.41 -2.65
N ALA A 123 -1.31 -29.87 -2.76
CA ALA A 123 -0.49 -29.76 -3.97
C ALA A 123 0.24 -31.09 -4.27
N PRO A 124 -0.48 -32.14 -4.69
CA PRO A 124 0.07 -33.49 -4.81
C PRO A 124 1.15 -33.56 -5.88
N ARG A 125 2.21 -34.32 -5.60
CA ARG A 125 3.32 -34.56 -6.54
C ARG A 125 3.73 -36.03 -6.52
N ASN A 126 4.28 -36.50 -7.64
CA ASN A 126 4.88 -37.83 -7.70
C ASN A 126 6.21 -37.84 -6.95
N ALA A 127 6.59 -38.98 -6.37
CA ALA A 127 7.88 -39.20 -5.74
C ALA A 127 9.08 -38.81 -6.61
N SER A 128 8.99 -39.06 -7.93
CA SER A 128 10.04 -38.72 -8.91
C SER A 128 10.19 -37.22 -9.16
N GLN A 129 9.19 -36.41 -8.78
CA GLN A 129 9.20 -34.96 -8.94
C GLN A 129 8.58 -34.29 -7.70
N PRO A 130 9.27 -34.35 -6.55
CA PRO A 130 8.71 -33.92 -5.28
C PRO A 130 8.33 -32.43 -5.29
N LEU A 131 7.38 -32.07 -4.43
CA LEU A 131 6.97 -30.68 -4.26
C LEU A 131 8.12 -29.90 -3.60
N THR A 132 8.47 -28.74 -4.18
CA THR A 132 9.53 -27.87 -3.64
C THR A 132 9.02 -26.43 -3.56
N PRO A 133 9.66 -25.55 -2.76
CA PRO A 133 9.32 -24.12 -2.71
C PRO A 133 9.36 -23.42 -4.07
N SER A 134 10.17 -23.93 -5.00
CA SER A 134 10.28 -23.39 -6.35
C SER A 134 8.96 -23.46 -7.15
N GLU A 135 8.03 -24.33 -6.74
CA GLU A 135 6.74 -24.52 -7.38
C GLU A 135 5.86 -23.28 -7.29
N PHE A 136 5.91 -22.60 -6.15
CA PHE A 136 5.06 -21.44 -5.90
C PHE A 136 5.76 -20.11 -6.14
N LYS A 137 7.09 -20.12 -6.38
CA LYS A 137 7.91 -18.92 -6.57
C LYS A 137 7.21 -17.85 -7.41
N LEU A 138 7.14 -16.63 -6.87
CA LEU A 138 6.54 -15.50 -7.55
C LEU A 138 7.54 -14.76 -8.44
N ILE A 139 7.02 -14.16 -9.51
CA ILE A 139 7.73 -13.14 -10.31
C ILE A 139 7.46 -11.79 -9.65
N THR A 140 8.31 -11.38 -8.70
CA THR A 140 8.09 -10.20 -7.84
C THR A 140 7.69 -8.95 -8.61
N GLY A 141 8.39 -8.59 -9.69
CA GLY A 141 8.06 -7.40 -10.50
C GLY A 141 6.71 -7.46 -11.23
N LYS A 142 6.05 -8.62 -11.29
CA LYS A 142 4.72 -8.82 -11.92
C LYS A 142 3.64 -9.15 -10.89
N SER A 143 4.00 -9.37 -9.64
CA SER A 143 3.10 -9.55 -8.51
C SER A 143 2.81 -8.18 -7.90
N ILE A 144 1.77 -7.51 -8.40
CA ILE A 144 1.45 -6.11 -8.06
C ILE A 144 0.19 -6.07 -7.22
N ASN A 145 0.09 -5.18 -6.24
CA ASN A 145 -1.18 -4.82 -5.63
C ASN A 145 -1.66 -3.43 -6.04
N PHE A 146 -2.98 -3.27 -5.99
CA PHE A 146 -3.64 -1.99 -6.10
C PHE A 146 -4.65 -1.89 -4.95
N ASN A 147 -4.52 -0.90 -4.08
CA ASN A 147 -5.46 -0.73 -2.97
C ASN A 147 -6.23 0.56 -3.16
N ILE A 148 -7.52 0.53 -2.83
CA ILE A 148 -8.38 1.71 -2.83
C ILE A 148 -8.95 1.85 -1.42
N TRP A 149 -8.53 2.89 -0.71
CA TRP A 149 -9.15 3.29 0.55
C TRP A 149 -10.25 4.29 0.23
N VAL A 150 -11.49 3.81 0.38
CA VAL A 150 -12.69 4.63 0.16
C VAL A 150 -12.70 5.78 1.16
N LEU A 151 -12.37 5.46 2.43
CA LEU A 151 -12.31 6.40 3.53
C LEU A 151 -11.02 6.20 4.30
N MET A 152 -10.30 7.29 4.59
CA MET A 152 -9.16 7.31 5.50
C MET A 152 -9.30 8.52 6.42
N GLN A 153 -9.24 8.30 7.73
CA GLN A 153 -9.40 9.33 8.74
C GLN A 153 -8.17 9.42 9.64
N ARG A 154 -7.73 10.65 9.93
CA ARG A 154 -6.66 10.97 10.86
C ARG A 154 -7.26 11.79 11.99
N LEU A 155 -7.27 11.20 13.18
CA LEU A 155 -7.69 11.82 14.43
C LEU A 155 -6.46 12.29 15.20
N ASN A 156 -6.41 13.58 15.52
CA ASN A 156 -5.37 14.15 16.36
C ASN A 156 -5.50 13.68 17.81
N ILE A 157 -4.41 13.16 18.37
CA ILE A 157 -4.30 12.83 19.80
C ILE A 157 -3.55 13.94 20.54
N HIS A 158 -2.39 14.36 20.01
CA HIS A 158 -1.56 15.37 20.65
C HIS A 158 -0.88 16.31 19.65
N LYS A 159 -1.28 17.59 19.68
CA LYS A 159 -0.67 18.71 18.94
C LYS A 159 -0.44 18.41 17.44
N HIS A 160 -1.23 17.52 16.85
CA HIS A 160 -1.09 16.96 15.50
C HIS A 160 0.23 16.23 15.22
N LYS A 161 1.07 16.08 16.24
CA LYS A 161 2.32 15.31 16.17
C LYS A 161 2.08 13.83 16.41
N LEU A 162 1.09 13.50 17.24
CA LEU A 162 0.62 12.14 17.45
C LEU A 162 -0.83 12.05 17.01
N ASN A 163 -1.13 11.08 16.15
CA ASN A 163 -2.44 10.90 15.55
C ASN A 163 -2.81 9.41 15.53
N LEU A 164 -4.10 9.12 15.50
CA LEU A 164 -4.66 7.82 15.16
C LEU A 164 -5.14 7.88 13.70
N ILE A 165 -4.70 6.93 12.87
CA ILE A 165 -5.18 6.75 11.52
C ILE A 165 -6.00 5.47 11.46
N TYR A 166 -7.19 5.55 10.89
CA TYR A 166 -7.99 4.38 10.54
C TYR A 166 -8.61 4.56 9.16
N ALA A 167 -8.81 3.46 8.45
CA ALA A 167 -9.32 3.50 7.08
C ALA A 167 -10.27 2.33 6.79
N LEU A 168 -11.01 2.45 5.71
CA LEU A 168 -11.78 1.37 5.10
C LEU A 168 -11.46 1.33 3.61
N GLY A 169 -11.03 0.17 3.14
CA GLY A 169 -10.63 0.02 1.75
C GLY A 169 -10.65 -1.41 1.26
N VAL A 170 -10.39 -1.54 -0.04
CA VAL A 170 -10.27 -2.81 -0.73
C VAL A 170 -8.83 -2.97 -1.21
N GLU A 171 -8.20 -4.06 -0.81
CA GLU A 171 -6.88 -4.44 -1.26
C GLU A 171 -6.99 -5.50 -2.36
N MET A 172 -6.42 -5.21 -3.53
CA MET A 172 -6.45 -6.11 -4.68
C MET A 172 -5.05 -6.66 -4.93
N ASN A 173 -4.81 -7.87 -4.43
CA ASN A 173 -3.52 -8.52 -4.47
C ASN A 173 -3.42 -9.45 -5.66
N ASN A 174 -2.30 -9.34 -6.38
CA ASN A 174 -2.00 -10.22 -7.49
C ASN A 174 -0.67 -10.93 -7.25
N TYR A 175 -0.69 -12.26 -7.38
CA TYR A 175 0.47 -13.13 -7.23
C TYR A 175 0.75 -13.81 -8.58
N ARG A 176 1.85 -13.45 -9.23
CA ARG A 176 2.25 -14.01 -10.54
C ARG A 176 3.22 -15.17 -10.32
N PHE A 177 2.81 -16.40 -10.62
CA PHE A 177 3.63 -17.59 -10.44
C PHE A 177 4.66 -17.76 -11.57
N ALA A 178 5.89 -18.14 -11.24
CA ALA A 178 6.93 -18.45 -12.22
C ALA A 178 6.69 -19.81 -12.89
N ARG A 179 6.11 -20.77 -12.17
CA ARG A 179 5.76 -22.10 -12.67
C ARG A 179 4.34 -22.16 -13.23
N ASN A 180 4.12 -23.17 -14.07
CA ASN A 180 2.82 -23.47 -14.67
C ASN A 180 1.99 -24.35 -13.72
N ILE A 181 1.47 -23.73 -12.67
CA ILE A 181 0.56 -24.37 -11.72
C ILE A 181 -0.89 -24.01 -12.01
N THR A 182 -1.80 -24.95 -11.81
CA THR A 182 -3.23 -24.76 -11.97
C THR A 182 -3.94 -25.10 -10.67
N TYR A 183 -4.77 -24.17 -10.20
CA TYR A 183 -5.72 -24.44 -9.12
C TYR A 183 -6.93 -25.13 -9.72
N ILE A 184 -7.17 -26.36 -9.26
CA ILE A 184 -8.40 -27.09 -9.55
C ILE A 184 -9.41 -26.70 -8.48
N ALA A 185 -10.46 -26.00 -8.92
CA ALA A 185 -11.59 -25.60 -8.09
C ALA A 185 -12.28 -26.83 -7.48
N GLY A 186 -12.71 -26.71 -6.23
CA GLY A 186 -13.31 -27.82 -5.48
C GLY A 186 -13.14 -27.67 -3.97
N TYR A 187 -13.86 -28.53 -3.24
CA TYR A 187 -13.80 -28.65 -1.78
C TYR A 187 -13.38 -30.08 -1.42
N PRO A 188 -12.07 -30.37 -1.30
CA PRO A 188 -10.94 -29.44 -1.18
C PRO A 188 -10.37 -28.97 -2.53
N THR A 189 -9.79 -27.76 -2.54
CA THR A 189 -9.06 -27.22 -3.68
C THR A 189 -7.72 -27.94 -3.80
N THR A 190 -7.24 -28.20 -5.02
CA THR A 190 -5.90 -28.76 -5.23
C THR A 190 -5.09 -27.96 -6.24
N ILE A 191 -3.75 -28.05 -6.16
CA ILE A 191 -2.82 -27.38 -7.06
C ILE A 191 -1.95 -28.40 -7.78
N ILE A 192 -2.12 -28.49 -9.09
CA ILE A 192 -1.34 -29.38 -9.95
C ILE A 192 -0.32 -28.59 -10.78
N ARG A 193 0.71 -29.30 -11.24
CA ARG A 193 1.58 -28.80 -12.32
C ARG A 193 0.88 -29.11 -13.64
N ASP A 194 0.60 -28.08 -14.42
CA ASP A 194 -0.05 -28.24 -15.72
C ASP A 194 0.98 -28.65 -16.78
N SER A 195 0.54 -29.46 -17.75
CA SER A 195 1.35 -29.79 -18.94
C SER A 195 1.46 -28.59 -19.88
N VAL A 196 0.52 -27.64 -19.80
CA VAL A 196 0.47 -26.47 -20.68
C VAL A 196 1.36 -25.34 -20.17
N GLY A 197 2.12 -24.75 -21.10
CA GLY A 197 2.94 -23.56 -20.84
C GLY A 197 2.10 -22.27 -20.71
N PHE A 198 2.25 -21.54 -19.60
CA PHE A 198 1.53 -20.27 -19.39
C PHE A 198 2.42 -19.04 -19.53
N SER A 199 2.10 -18.17 -20.50
CA SER A 199 2.69 -16.82 -20.59
C SER A 199 2.22 -15.90 -19.45
N LYS A 200 1.04 -16.20 -18.88
CA LYS A 200 0.49 -15.55 -17.69
C LYS A 200 -0.18 -16.58 -16.79
N ASN A 201 0.33 -16.74 -15.58
CA ASN A 201 -0.26 -17.56 -14.51
C ASN A 201 -0.31 -16.75 -13.21
N LYS A 202 -1.50 -16.49 -12.71
CA LYS A 202 -1.69 -15.54 -11.60
C LYS A 202 -2.90 -15.87 -10.75
N LEU A 203 -2.72 -15.77 -9.44
CA LEU A 203 -3.78 -15.75 -8.43
C LEU A 203 -4.10 -14.30 -8.06
N PHE A 204 -5.39 -13.97 -8.00
CA PHE A 204 -5.92 -12.70 -7.54
C PHE A 204 -6.70 -12.93 -6.25
N ALA A 205 -6.44 -12.10 -5.24
CA ALA A 205 -7.17 -12.10 -3.98
C ALA A 205 -7.55 -10.67 -3.60
N GLN A 206 -8.83 -10.44 -3.32
CA GLN A 206 -9.40 -9.15 -3.00
C GLN A 206 -9.94 -9.15 -1.57
N TYR A 207 -9.41 -8.29 -0.71
CA TYR A 207 -9.80 -8.20 0.69
C TYR A 207 -10.44 -6.84 1.00
N LEU A 208 -11.59 -6.84 1.67
CA LEU A 208 -12.06 -5.64 2.41
C LEU A 208 -11.19 -5.52 3.64
N THR A 209 -10.52 -4.38 3.85
CA THR A 209 -9.55 -4.21 4.93
C THR A 209 -9.78 -2.93 5.71
N ILE A 210 -9.58 -3.02 7.02
CA ILE A 210 -9.61 -1.94 7.98
C ILE A 210 -8.25 -1.91 8.70
N PRO A 211 -7.37 -0.95 8.38
CA PRO A 211 -6.17 -0.67 9.15
C PRO A 211 -6.47 0.32 10.28
N VAL A 212 -5.76 0.15 11.40
CA VAL A 212 -5.70 1.09 12.52
C VAL A 212 -4.23 1.28 12.90
N MET A 213 -3.75 2.52 12.87
CA MET A 213 -2.34 2.88 13.03
C MET A 213 -2.16 4.08 13.95
N LEU A 214 -1.12 4.03 14.78
CA LEU A 214 -0.58 5.22 15.40
C LEU A 214 0.35 5.92 14.41
N ASN A 215 0.22 7.23 14.30
CA ASN A 215 0.97 8.06 13.38
C ASN A 215 1.69 9.16 14.13
N PHE A 216 2.99 9.29 13.84
CA PHE A 216 3.82 10.41 14.24
C PHE A 216 4.03 11.35 13.05
N ASN A 217 3.86 12.66 13.26
CA ASN A 217 4.22 13.71 12.31
C ASN A 217 5.18 14.71 12.98
N SER A 218 6.37 14.84 12.40
CA SER A 218 7.43 15.71 12.91
C SER A 218 7.10 17.21 12.84
N ASN A 219 6.43 17.65 11.77
CA ASN A 219 6.13 19.06 11.52
C ASN A 219 4.75 19.28 10.85
N PRO A 220 3.66 19.27 11.62
CA PRO A 220 2.31 19.41 11.09
C PRO A 220 2.05 20.76 10.40
N ALA A 221 2.78 21.82 10.79
CA ALA A 221 2.64 23.15 10.22
C ALA A 221 3.39 23.34 8.88
N ARG A 222 4.29 22.41 8.53
CA ARG A 222 5.02 22.42 7.25
C ARG A 222 4.99 21.02 6.59
N PRO A 223 3.83 20.59 6.06
CA PRO A 223 3.66 19.22 5.53
C PRO A 223 4.62 18.87 4.39
N GLY A 224 5.07 19.85 3.59
CA GLY A 224 6.03 19.61 2.51
C GLY A 224 7.44 19.21 2.97
N ARG A 225 7.74 19.38 4.26
CA ARG A 225 9.03 19.02 4.89
C ARG A 225 8.81 18.23 6.18
N SER A 226 7.65 17.60 6.36
CA SER A 226 7.38 16.74 7.50
C SER A 226 7.77 15.31 7.16
N PHE A 227 8.61 14.73 8.02
CA PHE A 227 8.69 13.29 8.19
C PHE A 227 7.44 12.80 8.92
N GLU A 228 6.83 11.73 8.42
CA GLU A 228 5.77 11.01 9.10
C GLU A 228 6.05 9.50 9.14
N MET A 229 5.64 8.87 10.23
CA MET A 229 5.74 7.43 10.42
C MET A 229 4.44 6.92 11.02
N SER A 230 3.89 5.85 10.46
CA SER A 230 2.72 5.17 11.00
C SER A 230 3.01 3.70 11.22
N LEU A 231 2.46 3.12 12.28
CA LEU A 231 2.54 1.69 12.56
C LEU A 231 1.25 1.23 13.24
N GLY A 232 0.78 0.04 12.87
CA GLY A 232 -0.36 -0.59 13.54
C GLY A 232 -0.75 -1.91 12.93
N PHE A 233 -2.03 -2.23 13.05
CA PHE A 233 -2.60 -3.51 12.67
C PHE A 233 -3.68 -3.32 11.59
N SER A 234 -3.92 -4.37 10.83
CA SER A 234 -4.99 -4.42 9.84
C SER A 234 -5.75 -5.73 9.95
N GLY A 235 -7.08 -5.65 9.89
CA GLY A 235 -7.96 -6.81 9.73
C GLY A 235 -8.69 -6.71 8.39
N GLY A 236 -8.85 -7.84 7.70
CA GLY A 236 -9.60 -7.87 6.46
C GLY A 236 -10.31 -9.19 6.18
N TYR A 237 -11.30 -9.13 5.31
CA TYR A 237 -12.15 -10.25 4.89
C TYR A 237 -12.07 -10.46 3.38
N LEU A 238 -11.92 -11.71 2.94
CA LEU A 238 -11.83 -12.09 1.53
C LEU A 238 -13.18 -11.86 0.84
N LEU A 239 -13.21 -10.94 -0.13
CA LEU A 239 -14.40 -10.66 -0.93
C LEU A 239 -14.47 -11.50 -2.20
N LYS A 240 -13.31 -11.73 -2.82
CA LYS A 240 -13.23 -12.36 -4.13
C LYS A 240 -11.85 -12.92 -4.36
N SER A 241 -11.80 -14.07 -5.01
CA SER A 241 -10.57 -14.62 -5.52
C SER A 241 -10.73 -15.16 -6.94
N ARG A 242 -9.64 -15.17 -7.71
CA ARG A 242 -9.68 -15.57 -9.13
C ARG A 242 -8.31 -16.02 -9.63
N THR A 243 -8.23 -17.13 -10.34
CA THR A 243 -7.05 -17.46 -11.15
C THR A 243 -7.19 -16.88 -12.55
N LYS A 244 -6.07 -16.48 -13.15
CA LYS A 244 -6.00 -16.07 -14.55
C LYS A 244 -4.80 -16.73 -15.19
N GLN A 245 -5.08 -17.57 -16.19
CA GLN A 245 -4.10 -18.28 -16.98
C GLN A 245 -4.20 -17.85 -18.45
N VAL A 246 -3.06 -17.74 -19.13
CA VAL A 246 -2.97 -17.45 -20.57
C VAL A 246 -1.94 -18.37 -21.18
N SER A 247 -2.35 -19.11 -22.20
CA SER A 247 -1.54 -20.02 -23.00
C SER A 247 -1.91 -19.88 -24.47
N GLU A 248 -1.08 -20.42 -25.37
CA GLU A 248 -1.40 -20.52 -26.79
C GLU A 248 -2.51 -21.56 -27.03
N GLU A 249 -2.44 -22.70 -26.35
CA GLU A 249 -3.38 -23.82 -26.51
C GLU A 249 -4.79 -23.51 -26.00
N ARG A 250 -4.93 -23.02 -24.76
CA ARG A 250 -6.25 -22.79 -24.11
C ARG A 250 -6.69 -21.34 -24.14
N GLY A 251 -5.89 -20.45 -24.75
CA GLY A 251 -6.13 -19.02 -24.73
C GLY A 251 -6.12 -18.45 -23.30
N LYS A 252 -7.05 -17.53 -23.03
CA LYS A 252 -7.18 -16.82 -21.74
C LYS A 252 -8.31 -17.42 -20.91
N VAL A 253 -7.95 -18.11 -19.84
CA VAL A 253 -8.89 -18.76 -18.93
C VAL A 253 -8.90 -18.04 -17.58
N ARG A 254 -10.08 -17.94 -16.96
CA ARG A 254 -10.29 -17.33 -15.65
C ARG A 254 -11.27 -18.16 -14.83
N HIS A 255 -10.84 -18.63 -13.67
CA HIS A 255 -11.73 -19.31 -12.72
C HIS A 255 -11.89 -18.47 -11.47
N THR A 256 -13.13 -18.31 -11.02
CA THR A 256 -13.47 -17.64 -9.75
C THR A 256 -13.90 -18.73 -8.79
N ASP A 257 -13.23 -18.82 -7.65
CA ASP A 257 -13.50 -19.74 -6.55
C ASP A 257 -12.85 -19.15 -5.29
N ASP A 258 -12.96 -19.79 -4.14
CA ASP A 258 -12.27 -19.40 -2.92
C ASP A 258 -10.82 -19.90 -2.90
N PHE A 259 -10.50 -20.95 -3.68
CA PHE A 259 -9.17 -21.58 -3.78
C PHE A 259 -8.55 -21.96 -2.42
N SER A 260 -9.39 -22.25 -1.43
CA SER A 260 -8.97 -22.46 -0.03
C SER A 260 -8.10 -21.31 0.52
N LEU A 261 -8.35 -20.08 0.07
CA LEU A 261 -7.71 -18.89 0.62
C LEU A 261 -8.31 -18.50 1.96
N ASN A 262 -7.46 -17.98 2.83
CA ASN A 262 -7.90 -17.55 4.15
C ASN A 262 -8.88 -16.39 4.05
N LYS A 263 -10.07 -16.63 4.61
CA LYS A 263 -11.17 -15.65 4.65
C LYS A 263 -10.79 -14.45 5.51
N TRP A 264 -10.04 -14.67 6.58
CA TRP A 264 -9.61 -13.61 7.49
C TRP A 264 -8.12 -13.32 7.31
N ARG A 265 -7.80 -12.05 7.12
CA ARG A 265 -6.42 -11.59 7.04
C ARG A 265 -6.12 -10.63 8.17
N LEU A 266 -5.28 -11.06 9.11
CA LEU A 266 -4.71 -10.18 10.13
C LEU A 266 -3.28 -9.85 9.75
N GLY A 267 -2.86 -8.61 9.99
CA GLY A 267 -1.54 -8.15 9.57
C GLY A 267 -1.05 -6.94 10.35
N LEU A 268 0.25 -6.69 10.24
CA LEU A 268 0.88 -5.44 10.59
C LEU A 268 0.87 -4.52 9.36
N THR A 269 0.64 -3.23 9.59
CA THR A 269 0.69 -2.21 8.55
C THR A 269 1.55 -1.04 9.04
N GLY A 270 2.32 -0.46 8.12
CA GLY A 270 3.23 0.63 8.42
C GLY A 270 3.34 1.60 7.26
N GLU A 271 3.64 2.85 7.58
CA GLU A 271 3.86 3.91 6.60
C GLU A 271 5.07 4.75 6.98
N LEU A 272 5.83 5.17 5.97
CA LEU A 272 6.91 6.14 6.10
C LEU A 272 6.71 7.19 5.02
N ALA A 273 6.72 8.46 5.41
CA ALA A 273 6.52 9.56 4.50
C ALA A 273 7.53 10.68 4.72
N TYR A 274 7.92 11.31 3.63
CA TYR A 274 8.63 12.59 3.66
C TYR A 274 8.05 13.51 2.58
N GLY A 275 7.38 14.57 3.03
CA GLY A 275 6.70 15.50 2.13
C GLY A 275 5.65 14.80 1.24
N PRO A 276 5.74 14.90 -0.09
CA PRO A 276 4.76 14.30 -1.00
C PRO A 276 4.91 12.78 -1.18
N ILE A 277 6.07 12.20 -0.82
CA ILE A 277 6.36 10.79 -1.04
C ILE A 277 5.93 9.99 0.18
N LYS A 278 5.13 8.94 -0.04
CA LYS A 278 4.59 8.08 1.02
C LYS A 278 4.79 6.64 0.61
N LEU A 279 5.48 5.90 1.47
CA LEU A 279 5.69 4.48 1.36
C LEU A 279 4.80 3.76 2.36
N TYR A 280 4.19 2.67 1.95
CA TYR A 280 3.45 1.79 2.84
C TYR A 280 4.04 0.38 2.79
N SER A 281 3.80 -0.36 3.86
CA SER A 281 4.14 -1.77 3.99
C SER A 281 3.04 -2.51 4.74
N ASN A 282 2.65 -3.67 4.24
CA ASN A 282 1.73 -4.59 4.92
C ASN A 282 2.40 -5.95 5.08
N PHE A 283 2.30 -6.57 6.25
CA PHE A 283 2.81 -7.90 6.55
C PHE A 283 1.72 -8.74 7.18
N ALA A 284 1.28 -9.81 6.52
CA ALA A 284 0.27 -10.69 7.05
C ALA A 284 0.83 -11.55 8.20
N LEU A 285 0.04 -11.65 9.26
CA LEU A 285 0.23 -12.54 10.39
C LEU A 285 -0.55 -13.85 10.24
N THR A 286 -1.49 -13.90 9.29
CA THR A 286 -2.19 -15.12 8.89
C THR A 286 -1.67 -15.65 7.55
N PRO A 287 -1.65 -16.97 7.34
CA PRO A 287 -1.31 -17.55 6.04
C PRO A 287 -2.33 -17.18 4.94
N LEU A 288 -1.88 -17.22 3.69
CA LEU A 288 -2.68 -16.94 2.50
C LEU A 288 -3.74 -18.00 2.24
N HIS A 289 -3.41 -19.25 2.51
CA HIS A 289 -4.31 -20.40 2.38
C HIS A 289 -4.77 -20.85 3.76
N ASP A 290 -5.95 -21.44 3.86
CA ASP A 290 -6.50 -21.94 5.13
C ASP A 290 -5.75 -23.18 5.65
N TYR A 291 -5.17 -23.98 4.75
CA TYR A 291 -4.43 -25.20 5.05
C TYR A 291 -3.42 -25.53 3.93
N GLY A 292 -2.51 -26.47 4.20
CA GLY A 292 -1.51 -26.97 3.27
C GLY A 292 -0.35 -25.99 3.04
N LEU A 293 -0.60 -24.87 2.36
CA LEU A 293 0.40 -23.83 2.12
C LEU A 293 0.46 -22.81 3.25
N GLU A 294 1.59 -22.75 3.95
CA GLU A 294 1.83 -21.80 5.04
C GLU A 294 2.61 -20.57 4.53
N GLN A 295 1.96 -19.80 3.65
CA GLN A 295 2.56 -18.63 3.01
C GLN A 295 2.05 -17.35 3.67
N TYR A 296 2.93 -16.49 4.14
CA TYR A 296 2.59 -15.21 4.78
C TYR A 296 2.80 -14.04 3.80
N PRO A 297 1.74 -13.47 3.21
CA PRO A 297 1.89 -12.37 2.26
C PRO A 297 2.46 -11.11 2.88
N PHE A 298 3.23 -10.38 2.09
CA PHE A 298 3.60 -9.00 2.40
C PHE A 298 3.57 -8.15 1.14
N SER A 299 3.36 -6.85 1.33
CA SER A 299 3.38 -5.88 0.24
C SER A 299 4.09 -4.59 0.65
N VAL A 300 4.75 -3.97 -0.32
CA VAL A 300 5.42 -2.68 -0.17
C VAL A 300 5.18 -1.83 -1.40
N GLY A 301 5.01 -0.52 -1.22
CA GLY A 301 4.78 0.36 -2.36
C GLY A 301 4.56 1.80 -1.98
N PHE A 302 3.96 2.55 -2.90
CA PHE A 302 3.69 3.97 -2.76
C PHE A 302 2.21 4.22 -2.49
N ARG A 303 1.93 5.23 -1.67
CA ARG A 303 0.59 5.73 -1.36
C ARG A 303 0.37 7.12 -1.94
N PHE A 304 -0.77 7.31 -2.57
CA PHE A 304 -1.18 8.54 -3.22
C PHE A 304 -2.43 9.09 -2.57
N ASN A 305 -2.50 10.43 -2.42
CA ASN A 305 -3.61 11.14 -1.78
C ASN A 305 -3.85 10.80 -0.28
N GLY A 306 -2.95 10.05 0.36
CA GLY A 306 -2.96 9.80 1.80
C GLY A 306 -2.72 11.06 2.63
N PHE A 307 -2.76 10.92 3.96
CA PHE A 307 -2.39 12.00 4.88
C PHE A 307 -0.90 12.26 4.91
#